data_AF-A0A1W6LXU3-F1
#
_entry.id   AF-A0A1W6LXU3-F1
#
_cell.length_a   1.000
_cell.length_b   1.000
_cell.length_c   1.000
_cell.angle_alpha   90.00
_cell.angle_beta   90.00
_cell.angle_gamma   90.00
#
_symmetry.space_group_name_H-M   'P 1'
#
loop_
_entity.id
_entity.type
_entity.pdbx_description
1 polymer ?
#
loop_
_entity_poly.entity_id
_entity_poly.type
_entity_poly.pdbx_seq_one_letter_code
_entity_poly.pdbx_strand_id
1 'polypeptide(L)'
;VLASRDVRFYKEEEKNDSEFAKKLASLADIYVNDAFGTAHRAHASTEGVAKYLKPSVAGFLMQKELDYLVGAVSNPKRPFAAIVGGSKVSTKIGVIESLLEKVNVLLLGGGMIYTFYKAQGHSVGSSLVEEDKLSLATSLLKRPRLKVFP
;
A
#
# COMPACT_ATOMS: atom_id res chain seq x y z
N VAL A 1 -26.28 -1.34 -18.92
CA VAL A 1 -25.23 -1.78 -17.97
C VAL A 1 -25.77 -2.98 -17.22
N LEU A 2 -25.05 -4.09 -17.22
CA LEU A 2 -25.36 -5.26 -16.40
C LEU A 2 -24.36 -5.33 -15.25
N ALA A 3 -24.82 -5.69 -14.06
CA ALA A 3 -23.97 -5.89 -12.89
C ALA A 3 -23.95 -7.39 -12.57
N SER A 4 -22.77 -7.98 -12.62
CA SER A 4 -22.58 -9.37 -12.19
C SER A 4 -22.84 -9.49 -10.69
N ARG A 5 -23.19 -10.70 -10.27
CA ARG A 5 -23.19 -11.06 -8.85
C ARG A 5 -21.77 -10.91 -8.28
N ASP A 6 -21.67 -10.70 -6.97
CA ASP A 6 -20.39 -10.67 -6.26
C ASP A 6 -19.53 -11.91 -6.59
N VAL A 7 -18.35 -11.66 -7.16
CA VAL A 7 -17.40 -12.70 -7.60
C VAL A 7 -16.85 -13.52 -6.43
N ARG A 8 -16.91 -13.01 -5.20
CA ARG A 8 -16.46 -13.76 -4.00
C ARG A 8 -17.43 -14.82 -3.53
N PHE A 9 -18.62 -14.94 -4.14
CA PHE A 9 -19.45 -16.13 -3.94
C PHE A 9 -18.82 -17.39 -4.55
N TYR A 10 -17.89 -17.23 -5.51
CA TYR A 10 -17.14 -18.32 -6.12
C TYR A 10 -15.83 -18.53 -5.34
N LYS A 11 -15.63 -19.73 -4.78
CA LYS A 11 -14.43 -20.07 -3.99
C LYS A 11 -13.15 -20.06 -4.84
N GLU A 12 -13.33 -20.14 -6.15
CA GLU A 12 -12.35 -20.11 -7.21
C GLU A 12 -11.71 -18.72 -7.38
N GLU A 13 -12.43 -17.65 -7.00
CA GLU A 13 -12.01 -16.25 -7.20
C GLU A 13 -10.69 -15.93 -6.49
N GLU A 14 -10.63 -16.14 -5.17
CA GLU A 14 -9.43 -15.82 -4.36
C GLU A 14 -8.25 -16.75 -4.66
N LYS A 15 -8.53 -17.92 -5.25
CA LYS A 15 -7.50 -18.89 -5.68
C LYS A 15 -6.92 -18.58 -7.05
N ASN A 16 -7.46 -17.57 -7.74
CA ASN A 16 -7.11 -17.25 -9.12
C ASN A 16 -7.20 -18.47 -10.04
N ASP A 17 -8.28 -19.24 -9.89
CA ASP A 17 -8.47 -20.47 -10.66
C ASP A 17 -8.53 -20.18 -12.17
N SER A 18 -7.75 -20.92 -12.94
CA SER A 18 -7.58 -20.68 -14.38
C SER A 18 -8.84 -20.97 -15.18
N GLU A 19 -9.60 -21.99 -14.81
CA GLU A 19 -10.85 -22.37 -15.49
C GLU A 19 -11.96 -21.37 -15.18
N PHE A 20 -12.03 -20.88 -13.94
CA PHE A 20 -12.93 -19.81 -13.57
C PHE A 20 -12.60 -18.50 -14.29
N ALA A 21 -11.32 -18.12 -14.37
CA ALA A 21 -10.88 -16.95 -15.11
C ALA A 21 -11.21 -17.03 -16.62
N LYS A 22 -11.09 -18.22 -17.24
CA LYS A 22 -11.54 -18.45 -18.63
C LYS A 22 -13.06 -18.30 -18.79
N LYS A 23 -13.84 -18.82 -17.83
CA LYS A 23 -15.30 -18.66 -17.83
C LYS A 23 -15.69 -17.19 -17.74
N LEU A 24 -15.04 -16.41 -16.87
CA LEU A 24 -15.24 -14.96 -16.80
C LEU A 24 -14.85 -14.28 -18.12
N ALA A 25 -13.70 -14.65 -18.68
CA ALA A 25 -13.23 -14.10 -19.95
C ALA A 25 -14.19 -14.40 -21.11
N SER A 26 -14.82 -15.57 -21.17
CA SER A 26 -15.75 -15.92 -22.26
C SER A 26 -17.01 -15.03 -22.34
N LEU A 27 -17.25 -14.18 -21.34
CA LEU A 27 -18.41 -13.29 -21.28
C LEU A 27 -18.15 -11.91 -21.88
N ALA A 28 -16.92 -11.62 -22.31
CA ALA A 28 -16.53 -10.29 -22.79
C ALA A 28 -15.47 -10.39 -23.89
N ASP A 29 -15.31 -9.30 -24.65
CA ASP A 29 -14.23 -9.16 -25.65
C ASP A 29 -13.04 -8.36 -25.08
N ILE A 30 -13.29 -7.46 -24.14
CA ILE A 30 -12.34 -6.51 -23.59
C ILE A 30 -12.39 -6.54 -22.06
N TYR A 31 -11.23 -6.43 -21.43
CA TYR A 31 -11.12 -6.28 -19.99
C TYR A 31 -10.65 -4.87 -19.61
N VAL A 32 -11.35 -4.25 -18.66
CA VAL A 32 -10.95 -2.97 -18.06
C VAL A 32 -10.87 -3.16 -16.54
N ASN A 33 -9.67 -3.02 -15.97
CA ASN A 33 -9.49 -3.04 -14.52
C ASN A 33 -9.53 -1.60 -13.98
N ASP A 34 -10.61 -1.26 -13.29
CA ASP A 34 -10.78 0.06 -12.64
C ASP A 34 -10.82 -0.04 -11.11
N ALA A 35 -10.32 -1.16 -10.55
CA ALA A 35 -10.40 -1.49 -9.13
C ALA A 35 -8.99 -1.53 -8.48
N PHE A 36 -8.39 -0.35 -8.28
CA PHE A 36 -7.04 -0.24 -7.68
C PHE A 36 -6.92 -0.96 -6.32
N GLY A 37 -7.95 -0.84 -5.46
CA GLY A 37 -7.97 -1.45 -4.14
C GLY A 37 -7.82 -2.98 -4.14
N THR A 38 -8.14 -3.67 -5.23
CA THR A 38 -7.98 -5.12 -5.38
C THR A 38 -6.80 -5.51 -6.26
N ALA A 39 -6.12 -4.56 -6.90
CA ALA A 39 -5.04 -4.82 -7.85
C ALA A 39 -3.80 -5.47 -7.21
N HIS A 40 -3.63 -5.35 -5.90
CA HIS A 40 -2.55 -6.01 -5.15
C HIS A 40 -2.78 -7.51 -4.91
N ARG A 41 -3.95 -8.06 -5.29
CA ARG A 41 -4.28 -9.48 -5.15
C ARG A 41 -4.44 -10.12 -6.52
N ALA A 42 -3.74 -11.23 -6.71
CA ALA A 42 -3.93 -12.07 -7.89
C ALA A 42 -5.19 -12.92 -7.69
N HIS A 43 -6.32 -12.45 -8.20
CA HIS A 43 -7.60 -13.17 -8.22
C HIS A 43 -8.06 -13.39 -9.66
N ALA A 44 -9.04 -14.27 -9.85
CA ALA A 44 -9.55 -14.61 -11.18
C ALA A 44 -10.15 -13.39 -11.88
N SER A 45 -10.93 -12.56 -11.19
CA SER A 45 -11.54 -11.34 -11.75
C SER A 45 -10.58 -10.15 -11.94
N THR A 46 -9.38 -10.19 -11.37
CA THR A 46 -8.38 -9.12 -11.44
C THR A 46 -7.22 -9.46 -12.38
N GLU A 47 -6.44 -10.47 -12.03
CA GLU A 47 -5.22 -10.86 -12.72
C GLU A 47 -5.49 -11.99 -13.71
N GLY A 48 -6.31 -12.98 -13.32
CA GLY A 48 -6.56 -14.18 -14.12
C GLY A 48 -7.24 -13.87 -15.45
N VAL A 49 -8.32 -13.09 -15.44
CA VAL A 49 -9.10 -12.74 -16.64
C VAL A 49 -8.27 -11.96 -17.67
N ALA A 50 -7.32 -11.14 -17.21
CA ALA A 50 -6.45 -10.33 -18.07
C ALA A 50 -5.46 -11.17 -18.92
N LYS A 51 -5.24 -12.43 -18.54
CA LYS A 51 -4.45 -13.39 -19.32
C LYS A 51 -5.17 -13.83 -20.59
N TYR A 52 -6.50 -13.87 -20.54
CA TYR A 52 -7.34 -14.43 -21.61
C TYR A 52 -8.01 -13.36 -22.47
N LEU A 53 -8.32 -12.18 -21.92
CA LEU A 53 -8.92 -11.07 -22.65
C LEU A 53 -7.88 -10.13 -23.25
N LYS A 54 -8.04 -9.77 -24.52
CA LYS A 54 -7.21 -8.79 -25.23
C LYS A 54 -8.10 -7.87 -26.08
N PRO A 55 -8.01 -6.54 -25.91
CA PRO A 55 -7.15 -5.82 -24.97
C PRO A 55 -7.57 -5.96 -23.50
N SER A 56 -6.57 -5.87 -22.62
CA SER A 56 -6.74 -5.74 -21.17
C SER A 56 -6.10 -4.43 -20.74
N VAL A 57 -6.89 -3.51 -20.21
CA VAL A 57 -6.45 -2.12 -19.94
C VAL A 57 -6.80 -1.67 -18.52
N ALA A 58 -6.12 -0.65 -18.03
CA ALA A 58 -6.49 0.06 -16.81
C ALA A 58 -7.62 1.06 -17.12
N GLY A 59 -8.61 1.13 -16.23
CA GLY A 59 -9.62 2.19 -16.26
C GLY A 59 -9.07 3.53 -15.73
N PHE A 60 -9.91 4.56 -15.74
CA PHE A 60 -9.49 5.92 -15.37
C PHE A 60 -9.21 6.11 -13.88
N LEU A 61 -9.91 5.40 -12.99
CA LEU A 61 -9.60 5.42 -11.55
C LEU A 61 -8.25 4.75 -11.31
N MET A 62 -8.03 3.59 -11.92
CA MET A 62 -6.73 2.92 -11.84
C MET A 62 -5.61 3.81 -12.39
N GLN A 63 -5.79 4.42 -13.57
CA GLN A 63 -4.84 5.35 -14.17
C GLN A 63 -4.53 6.52 -13.23
N LYS A 64 -5.56 7.16 -12.68
CA LYS A 64 -5.40 8.29 -11.76
C LYS A 64 -4.61 7.93 -10.50
N GLU A 65 -4.87 6.75 -9.92
CA GLU A 65 -4.12 6.25 -8.76
C GLU A 65 -2.66 5.97 -9.12
N LEU A 66 -2.40 5.37 -10.29
CA LEU A 66 -1.03 5.16 -10.79
C LEU A 66 -0.30 6.48 -11.02
N ASP A 67 -0.92 7.44 -11.70
CA ASP A 67 -0.32 8.75 -11.98
C ASP A 67 0.03 9.50 -10.69
N TYR A 68 -0.85 9.43 -9.69
CA TYR A 68 -0.61 10.05 -8.40
C TYR A 68 0.51 9.35 -7.62
N LEU A 69 0.46 8.03 -7.47
CA LEU A 69 1.42 7.27 -6.68
C LEU A 69 2.80 7.23 -7.32
N VAL A 70 2.86 6.92 -8.62
CA VAL A 70 4.14 6.87 -9.36
C VAL A 70 4.70 8.27 -9.52
N GLY A 71 3.87 9.26 -9.85
CA GLY A 71 4.32 10.65 -9.98
C GLY A 71 4.86 11.21 -8.66
N ALA A 72 4.14 11.00 -7.55
CA ALA A 72 4.55 11.51 -6.24
C ALA A 72 5.78 10.78 -5.67
N VAL A 73 6.00 9.51 -6.00
CA VAL A 73 7.04 8.69 -5.35
C VAL A 73 8.28 8.50 -6.24
N SER A 74 8.13 8.28 -7.55
CA SER A 74 9.26 7.96 -8.42
C SER A 74 10.05 9.19 -8.88
N ASN A 75 9.36 10.30 -9.13
CA ASN A 75 10.00 11.58 -9.47
C ASN A 75 9.29 12.75 -8.78
N PRO A 76 9.35 12.83 -7.43
CA PRO A 76 8.68 13.87 -6.69
C PRO A 76 9.19 15.25 -7.07
N LYS A 77 8.27 16.19 -7.32
CA LYS A 77 8.62 17.62 -7.31
C LYS A 77 9.13 17.99 -5.92
N ARG A 78 10.31 18.60 -5.85
CA ARG A 78 10.95 18.98 -4.59
C ARG A 78 10.61 20.42 -4.19
N PRO A 79 10.52 20.74 -2.89
CA PRO A 79 10.73 19.84 -1.75
C PRO A 79 9.58 18.84 -1.56
N PHE A 80 9.93 17.58 -1.26
CA PHE A 80 8.97 16.50 -1.04
C PHE A 80 8.97 16.09 0.43
N ALA A 81 7.84 16.25 1.09
CA ALA A 81 7.62 15.78 2.45
C ALA A 81 6.59 14.65 2.45
N ALA A 82 6.79 13.65 3.30
CA ALA A 82 5.79 12.61 3.55
C ALA A 82 5.44 12.56 5.03
N ILE A 83 4.19 12.22 5.33
CA ILE A 83 3.69 11.99 6.67
C ILE A 83 3.26 10.52 6.75
N VAL A 84 3.83 9.78 7.70
CA VAL A 84 3.48 8.38 7.95
C VAL A 84 2.93 8.26 9.36
N GLY A 85 1.64 7.93 9.43
CA GLY A 85 0.95 7.62 10.67
C GLY A 85 0.68 6.14 10.87
N GLY A 86 0.37 5.75 12.10
CA GLY A 86 -0.07 4.40 12.43
C GLY A 86 -0.02 4.12 13.91
N SER A 87 -0.57 2.97 14.32
CA SER A 87 -0.50 2.49 15.70
C SER A 87 0.81 1.77 16.02
N LYS A 88 1.43 1.13 15.01
CA LYS A 88 2.61 0.27 15.18
C LYS A 88 3.67 0.56 14.12
N VAL A 89 4.92 0.68 14.56
CA VAL A 89 6.11 0.83 13.69
C VAL A 89 6.24 -0.38 12.78
N SER A 90 6.08 -1.60 13.32
CA SER A 90 6.25 -2.87 12.60
C SER A 90 5.46 -2.95 11.29
N THR A 91 4.23 -2.44 11.29
CA THR A 91 3.34 -2.45 10.13
C THR A 91 3.72 -1.45 9.02
N LYS A 92 4.65 -0.52 9.31
CA LYS A 92 5.00 0.60 8.43
C LYS A 92 6.50 0.69 8.10
N ILE A 93 7.32 -0.25 8.58
CA ILE A 93 8.79 -0.23 8.37
C ILE A 93 9.14 -0.08 6.89
N GLY A 94 8.62 -0.96 6.03
CA GLY A 94 8.95 -0.92 4.60
C GLY A 94 8.52 0.40 3.91
N VAL A 95 7.42 1.01 4.36
CA VAL A 95 6.98 2.32 3.84
C VAL A 95 7.92 3.42 4.29
N ILE A 96 8.34 3.41 5.56
CA ILE A 96 9.30 4.38 6.12
C ILE A 96 10.63 4.29 5.38
N GLU A 97 11.18 3.09 5.23
CA GLU A 97 12.45 2.86 4.55
C GLU A 97 12.41 3.32 3.09
N SER A 98 11.36 2.95 2.35
CA SER A 98 11.20 3.36 0.95
C SER A 98 11.06 4.88 0.79
N LEU A 99 10.32 5.55 1.69
CA LEU A 99 10.13 6.98 1.62
C LEU A 99 11.37 7.77 2.03
N LEU A 100 12.15 7.30 3.02
CA LEU A 100 13.37 7.97 3.49
C LEU A 100 14.41 8.18 2.38
N GLU A 101 14.45 7.29 1.39
CA GLU A 101 15.33 7.42 0.22
C GLU A 101 14.92 8.59 -0.69
N LYS A 102 13.62 8.91 -0.74
CA LYS A 102 13.01 9.78 -1.75
C LYS A 102 12.68 11.17 -1.21
N VAL A 103 12.18 11.26 0.03
CA VAL A 103 11.71 12.50 0.64
C VAL A 103 12.87 13.40 1.09
N ASN A 104 12.58 14.70 1.18
CA ASN A 104 13.41 15.66 1.89
C ASN A 104 13.18 15.57 3.41
N VAL A 105 11.93 15.36 3.81
CA VAL A 105 11.51 15.24 5.22
C VAL A 105 10.45 14.14 5.34
N LEU A 106 10.63 13.23 6.30
CA LEU A 106 9.64 12.25 6.71
C LEU A 106 9.13 12.59 8.11
N LEU A 107 7.83 12.80 8.25
CA LEU A 107 7.16 13.08 9.51
C LEU A 107 6.45 11.82 10.01
N LEU A 108 6.74 11.40 11.24
CA LEU A 108 6.03 10.30 11.90
C LEU A 108 5.00 10.83 12.88
N GLY A 109 3.81 10.22 12.90
CA GLY A 109 2.70 10.59 13.79
C GLY A 109 1.86 9.39 14.24
N GLY A 110 0.93 9.61 15.19
CA GLY A 110 0.05 8.58 15.74
C GLY A 110 0.73 7.70 16.81
N GLY A 111 0.11 6.58 17.19
CA GLY A 111 0.60 5.73 18.30
C GLY A 111 2.01 5.18 18.11
N MET A 112 2.48 5.04 16.88
CA MET A 112 3.83 4.54 16.61
C MET A 112 4.95 5.48 17.10
N ILE A 113 4.68 6.78 17.31
CA ILE A 113 5.68 7.74 17.82
C ILE A 113 6.16 7.37 19.21
N TYR A 114 5.34 6.70 20.03
CA TYR A 114 5.71 6.34 21.40
C TYR A 114 6.84 5.31 21.43
N THR A 115 6.94 4.43 20.44
CA THR A 115 8.11 3.56 20.29
C THR A 115 9.40 4.37 20.03
N PHE A 116 9.31 5.45 19.25
CA PHE A 116 10.46 6.34 19.00
C PHE A 116 10.80 7.18 20.24
N TYR A 117 9.80 7.72 20.93
CA TYR A 117 10.01 8.47 22.16
C TYR A 117 10.60 7.61 23.28
N LYS A 118 10.13 6.37 23.43
CA LYS A 118 10.72 5.40 24.34
C LYS A 118 12.18 5.11 23.96
N ALA A 119 12.48 4.95 22.67
CA ALA A 119 13.84 4.75 22.17
C ALA A 119 14.78 5.95 22.43
N GLN A 120 14.23 7.17 22.53
CA GLN A 120 14.95 8.39 22.93
C GLN A 120 15.07 8.56 24.45
N GLY A 121 14.49 7.65 25.26
CA GLY A 121 14.52 7.70 26.72
C GLY A 121 13.39 8.52 27.35
N HIS A 122 12.38 8.94 26.59
CA HIS A 122 11.23 9.66 27.15
C HIS A 122 10.25 8.70 27.86
N SER A 123 9.57 9.22 28.88
CA SER A 123 8.44 8.53 29.51
C SER A 123 7.22 8.60 28.60
N VAL A 124 6.56 7.46 28.37
CA VAL A 124 5.41 7.32 27.47
C VAL A 124 4.15 6.77 28.15
N GLY A 125 4.18 6.62 29.49
CA GLY A 125 3.04 6.16 30.28
C GLY A 125 2.48 4.82 29.79
N SER A 126 1.15 4.74 29.64
CA SER A 126 0.42 3.56 29.14
C SER A 126 0.28 3.52 27.61
N SER A 127 1.04 4.34 26.90
CA SER A 127 0.97 4.39 25.43
C SER A 127 1.45 3.09 24.79
N LEU A 128 0.96 2.81 23.58
CA LEU A 128 1.33 1.61 22.83
C LEU A 128 2.79 1.69 22.35
N VAL A 129 3.63 0.78 22.86
CA VAL A 129 5.06 0.69 22.53
C VAL A 129 5.37 -0.71 22.01
N GLU A 130 6.16 -0.79 20.94
CA GLU A 130 6.73 -2.04 20.46
C GLU A 130 8.16 -2.19 20.99
N GLU A 131 8.28 -2.79 22.18
CA GLU A 131 9.56 -2.95 22.90
C GLU A 131 10.62 -3.71 22.06
N ASP A 132 10.18 -4.69 21.27
CA ASP A 132 11.04 -5.47 20.36
C ASP A 132 11.54 -4.66 19.14
N LYS A 133 11.01 -3.45 18.93
CA LYS A 133 11.38 -2.53 17.83
C LYS A 133 12.14 -1.29 18.29
N LEU A 134 12.51 -1.17 19.58
CA LEU A 134 13.26 -0.02 20.07
C LEU A 134 14.63 0.12 19.39
N SER A 135 15.34 -0.98 19.13
CA SER A 135 16.63 -0.96 18.44
C SER A 135 16.51 -0.41 17.01
N LEU A 136 15.46 -0.81 16.29
CA LEU A 136 15.12 -0.30 14.98
C LEU A 136 14.70 1.17 15.02
N ALA A 137 13.86 1.56 15.98
CA ALA A 137 13.46 2.95 16.15
C ALA A 137 14.69 3.86 16.39
N THR A 138 15.64 3.42 17.22
CA THR A 138 16.93 4.09 17.44
C THR A 138 17.76 4.20 16.16
N SER A 139 17.79 3.17 15.32
CA SER A 139 18.55 3.22 14.06
C SER A 139 17.90 4.18 13.05
N LEU A 140 16.58 4.20 12.98
CA LEU A 140 15.80 5.10 12.12
C LEU A 140 15.92 6.57 12.56
N LEU A 141 15.98 6.86 13.86
CA LEU A 141 16.20 8.21 14.39
C LEU A 141 17.53 8.84 13.98
N LYS A 142 18.53 8.01 13.63
CA LYS A 142 19.81 8.50 13.09
C LYS A 142 19.69 9.04 11.67
N ARG A 143 18.57 8.80 10.98
CA ARG A 143 18.35 9.28 9.61
C ARG A 143 17.97 10.77 9.65
N PRO A 144 18.76 11.68 9.06
CA PRO A 144 18.58 13.13 9.24
C PRO A 144 17.26 13.67 8.68
N ARG A 145 16.67 12.95 7.73
CA ARG A 145 15.39 13.26 7.07
C ARG A 145 14.18 12.89 7.92
N LEU A 146 14.35 12.03 8.94
CA LEU A 146 13.26 11.57 9.79
C LEU A 146 13.01 12.56 10.94
N LYS A 147 11.75 12.93 11.13
CA LYS A 147 11.28 13.78 12.23
C LYS A 147 10.09 13.11 12.89
N VAL A 148 10.14 12.98 14.21
CA VAL A 148 9.02 12.48 15.01
C VAL A 148 8.30 13.67 15.58
N PHE A 149 7.02 13.83 15.23
CA PHE A 149 6.19 14.93 15.72
C PHE A 149 5.31 14.44 16.89
N PRO A 150 5.09 15.30 17.90
CA PRO A 150 4.19 15.02 19.02
C PRO A 150 2.72 14.94 18.58
#